data_AF-A0A2A9P098-F1
#
_entry.id   AF-A0A2A9P098-F1
#
_cell.length_a   1.000
_cell.length_b   1.000
_cell.length_c   1.000
_cell.angle_alpha   90.00
_cell.angle_beta   90.00
_cell.angle_gamma   90.00
#
_symmetry.space_group_name_H-M   'P 1'
#
loop_
_entity.id
_entity.type
_entity.pdbx_description
1 polymer ?
#
loop_
_entity_poly.entity_id
_entity_poly.type
_entity_poly.pdbx_seq_one_letter_code
_entity_poly.pdbx_strand_id
1 'polypeptide(L)'
;MLSFVAASLFKPAASWAVRYSYTRPVSNTLTRLNSTASRQRPFIDASQAIQGFTNVPAPHKAARPLTADGEWARMAKELAKNEPLVANPFSGRTVRVVNNNLADAFRKLDGIIGRNKVRAQLKQSERHEQKGAKRRRLSSERWRKRFSHEVRLKVQLVEKIRRRGA
;
A
#
# COMPACT_ATOMS: atom_id res chain seq x y z
N MET A 1 -7.81 71.50 -13.00
CA MET A 1 -6.74 71.76 -12.02
C MET A 1 -6.97 70.84 -10.83
N LEU A 2 -5.91 70.13 -10.42
CA LEU A 2 -5.79 69.24 -9.25
C LEU A 2 -6.18 67.77 -9.45
N SER A 3 -5.21 67.06 -10.01
CA SER A 3 -4.87 65.66 -9.79
C SER A 3 -4.83 65.31 -8.30
N PHE A 4 -5.21 64.08 -7.93
CA PHE A 4 -4.46 63.31 -6.94
C PHE A 4 -4.41 61.83 -7.31
N VAL A 5 -3.17 61.38 -7.39
CA VAL A 5 -2.63 60.04 -7.50
C VAL A 5 -2.66 59.39 -6.12
N ALA A 6 -2.99 58.10 -6.01
CA ALA A 6 -2.14 57.11 -5.33
C ALA A 6 -2.78 55.73 -5.26
N ALA A 7 -1.95 54.75 -5.59
CA ALA A 7 -2.17 53.33 -5.54
C ALA A 7 -2.54 52.80 -4.14
N SER A 8 -3.40 51.79 -4.09
CA SER A 8 -3.24 50.72 -3.10
C SER A 8 -3.41 49.37 -3.79
N LEU A 9 -2.24 48.80 -4.07
CA LEU A 9 -2.02 47.49 -4.63
C LEU A 9 -2.37 46.45 -3.57
N PHE A 10 -3.63 45.98 -3.51
CA PHE A 10 -4.01 44.93 -2.57
C PHE A 10 -3.59 43.56 -3.12
N LYS A 11 -2.32 43.19 -2.88
CA LYS A 11 -1.82 41.82 -2.99
C LYS A 11 -1.90 41.16 -1.60
N PRO A 12 -2.80 40.19 -1.36
CA PRO A 12 -2.58 39.25 -0.28
C PRO A 12 -1.59 38.18 -0.74
N ALA A 13 -0.31 38.39 -0.41
CA ALA A 13 0.66 37.31 -0.31
C ALA A 13 0.38 36.53 0.98
N ALA A 14 -0.14 35.30 0.86
CA ALA A 14 -0.14 34.33 1.95
C ALA A 14 -0.13 32.92 1.35
N SER A 15 1.07 32.46 1.03
CA SER A 15 1.39 31.07 0.70
C SER A 15 1.23 30.18 1.93
N TRP A 16 0.04 29.67 2.19
CA TRP A 16 -0.18 28.61 3.19
C TRP A 16 0.11 27.23 2.61
N ALA A 17 1.31 27.01 2.08
CA ALA A 17 1.78 25.67 1.76
C ALA A 17 2.39 25.04 3.02
N VAL A 18 1.56 24.66 4.00
CA VAL A 18 2.00 23.75 5.06
C VAL A 18 2.14 22.37 4.42
N ARG A 19 3.33 22.09 3.87
CA ARG A 19 3.72 20.74 3.47
C ARG A 19 3.88 19.92 4.75
N TYR A 20 2.90 19.09 5.07
CA TYR A 20 3.13 17.99 6.01
C TYR A 20 4.06 16.97 5.34
N SER A 21 5.36 17.05 5.64
CA SER A 21 6.31 15.99 5.29
C SER A 21 6.13 14.84 6.28
N TYR A 22 5.61 13.71 5.80
CA TYR A 22 5.51 12.49 6.57
C TYR A 22 6.85 11.74 6.48
N THR A 23 7.77 11.97 7.42
CA THR A 23 8.98 11.18 7.55
C THR A 23 8.62 9.81 8.13
N ARG A 24 8.85 8.74 7.37
CA ARG A 24 8.67 7.35 7.84
C ARG A 24 9.89 6.96 8.69
N PRO A 25 9.73 6.48 9.94
CA PRO A 25 10.84 5.91 10.68
C PRO A 25 11.12 4.49 10.15
N VAL A 26 12.30 4.29 9.57
CA VAL A 26 12.85 2.96 9.27
C VAL A 26 13.55 2.48 10.53
N SER A 27 13.03 1.41 11.15
CA SER A 27 13.71 0.76 12.28
C SER A 27 14.83 -0.13 11.76
N ASN A 28 16.06 0.22 12.13
CA ASN A 28 17.25 -0.59 11.91
C ASN A 28 17.35 -1.60 13.06
N THR A 29 17.35 -2.90 12.75
CA THR A 29 17.68 -3.95 13.73
C THR A 29 18.80 -4.82 13.17
N LEU A 30 20.04 -4.37 13.39
CA LEU A 30 21.24 -5.20 13.28
C LEU A 30 21.68 -5.59 14.69
N THR A 31 21.34 -6.80 15.11
CA THR A 31 22.02 -7.59 16.16
C THR A 31 21.38 -8.98 16.15
N ARG A 32 22.05 -10.12 16.32
CA ARG A 32 23.34 -10.43 16.94
C ARG A 32 23.71 -11.87 16.51
N LEU A 33 24.99 -12.11 16.26
CA LEU A 33 25.57 -13.46 16.20
C LEU A 33 25.51 -14.11 17.60
N ASN A 34 25.21 -15.41 17.70
CA ASN A 34 26.15 -16.42 18.21
C ASN A 34 25.52 -17.73 18.71
N SER A 35 26.37 -18.76 18.57
CA SER A 35 26.46 -20.01 19.32
C SER A 35 25.67 -21.22 18.82
N THR A 36 26.34 -22.01 17.98
CA THR A 36 26.13 -23.45 17.93
C THR A 36 27.47 -24.14 18.16
N ALA A 37 27.55 -24.75 19.35
CA ALA A 37 28.25 -25.96 19.73
C ALA A 37 29.57 -26.32 19.02
N SER A 38 30.60 -26.48 19.85
CA SER A 38 31.82 -27.23 19.55
C SER A 38 31.52 -28.61 18.94
N ARG A 39 31.66 -28.73 17.62
CA ARG A 39 31.90 -30.02 16.95
C ARG A 39 33.39 -30.13 16.69
N GLN A 40 34.06 -31.00 17.44
CA GLN A 40 35.38 -31.49 17.05
C GLN A 40 35.27 -32.11 15.66
N ARG A 41 36.00 -31.58 14.69
CA ARG A 41 36.13 -32.18 13.35
C ARG A 41 37.20 -33.26 13.41
N PRO A 42 36.97 -34.47 12.87
CA PRO A 42 38.03 -35.45 12.77
C PRO A 42 39.11 -34.94 11.82
N PHE A 43 40.37 -35.17 12.20
CA PHE A 43 41.55 -34.90 11.39
C PHE A 43 41.52 -35.80 10.15
N ILE A 44 41.32 -35.21 8.97
CA ILE A 44 41.37 -35.93 7.69
C ILE A 44 42.81 -35.83 7.18
N ASP A 45 43.44 -36.98 6.97
CA ASP A 45 44.77 -37.12 6.37
C ASP A 45 44.78 -36.52 4.95
N ALA A 46 45.64 -35.52 4.73
CA ALA A 46 45.67 -34.69 3.53
C ALA A 46 46.25 -35.39 2.28
N SER A 47 46.69 -36.64 2.40
CA SER A 47 47.42 -37.35 1.33
C SER A 47 46.52 -37.95 0.22
N GLN A 48 45.19 -38.00 0.39
CA GLN A 48 44.30 -38.69 -0.57
C GLN A 48 43.46 -37.77 -1.49
N ALA A 49 43.60 -36.45 -1.42
CA ALA A 49 42.66 -35.51 -2.08
C ALA A 49 43.20 -34.77 -3.33
N ILE A 50 44.21 -35.32 -4.04
CA ILE A 50 44.86 -34.59 -5.17
C ILE A 50 44.33 -35.00 -6.57
N GLN A 51 43.53 -36.06 -6.72
CA GLN A 51 43.17 -36.58 -8.05
C GLN A 51 41.77 -36.17 -8.58
N GLY A 52 41.28 -34.96 -8.31
CA GLY A 52 39.89 -34.59 -8.66
C GLY A 52 39.62 -33.20 -9.24
N PHE A 53 40.62 -32.35 -9.47
CA PHE A 53 40.40 -30.90 -9.66
C PHE A 53 40.49 -30.38 -11.11
N THR A 54 40.34 -31.23 -12.14
CA THR A 54 40.55 -30.78 -13.54
C THR A 54 39.28 -30.61 -14.38
N ASN A 55 38.07 -30.80 -13.83
CA ASN A 55 36.82 -30.50 -14.54
C ASN A 55 36.02 -29.41 -13.82
N VAL A 56 36.47 -28.16 -13.95
CA VAL A 56 35.61 -26.99 -13.69
C VAL A 56 34.90 -26.68 -15.01
N PRO A 57 33.59 -26.94 -15.15
CA PRO A 57 32.87 -26.50 -16.33
C PRO A 57 32.95 -24.98 -16.41
N ALA A 58 33.33 -24.46 -17.58
CA ALA A 58 33.40 -23.02 -17.82
C ALA A 58 32.08 -22.34 -17.38
N PRO A 59 32.12 -21.13 -16.80
CA PRO A 59 30.91 -20.42 -16.46
C PRO A 59 30.07 -20.29 -17.73
N HIS A 60 28.87 -20.86 -17.70
CA HIS A 60 27.86 -20.65 -18.72
C HIS A 60 27.79 -19.14 -18.97
N LYS A 61 27.95 -18.70 -20.23
CA LYS A 61 27.83 -17.27 -20.59
C LYS A 61 26.54 -16.74 -19.98
N ALA A 62 26.63 -15.98 -18.89
CA ALA A 62 25.50 -15.26 -18.36
C ALA A 62 25.06 -14.32 -19.48
N ALA A 63 23.87 -14.55 -20.02
CA ALA A 63 23.27 -13.63 -20.97
C ALA A 63 23.33 -12.23 -20.36
N ARG A 64 23.76 -11.22 -21.14
CA ARG A 64 23.78 -9.83 -20.66
C ARG A 64 22.45 -9.55 -19.95
N PRO A 65 22.45 -8.90 -18.76
CA PRO A 65 21.19 -8.46 -18.18
C PRO A 65 20.47 -7.66 -19.26
N LEU A 66 19.23 -8.06 -19.56
CA LEU A 66 18.44 -7.34 -20.56
C LEU A 66 18.44 -5.87 -20.14
N THR A 67 18.64 -4.95 -21.10
CA THR A 67 18.38 -3.52 -20.88
C THR A 67 17.06 -3.38 -20.12
N ALA A 68 16.93 -2.40 -19.21
CA ALA A 68 15.72 -2.22 -18.42
C ALA A 68 14.45 -2.41 -19.26
N ASP A 69 14.41 -1.85 -20.47
CA ASP A 69 13.33 -1.99 -21.45
C ASP A 69 12.96 -3.45 -21.80
N GLY A 70 13.95 -4.33 -21.93
CA GLY A 70 13.77 -5.76 -22.16
C GLY A 70 13.21 -6.51 -20.95
N GLU A 71 13.61 -6.12 -19.73
CA GLU A 71 13.02 -6.66 -18.50
C GLU A 71 11.57 -6.20 -18.35
N TRP A 72 11.29 -4.92 -18.59
CA TRP A 72 9.94 -4.36 -18.62
C TRP A 72 9.07 -5.06 -19.66
N ALA A 73 9.57 -5.31 -20.87
CA ALA A 73 8.83 -6.02 -21.91
C ALA A 73 8.55 -7.49 -21.53
N ARG A 74 9.49 -8.17 -20.87
CA ARG A 74 9.28 -9.53 -20.34
C ARG A 74 8.20 -9.53 -19.26
N MET A 75 8.28 -8.60 -18.31
CA MET A 75 7.30 -8.48 -17.24
C MET A 75 5.90 -8.14 -17.77
N ALA A 76 5.79 -7.24 -18.74
CA ALA A 76 4.53 -6.91 -19.38
C ALA A 76 3.89 -8.12 -20.07
N LYS A 77 4.68 -8.96 -20.75
CA LYS A 77 4.20 -10.22 -21.36
C LYS A 77 3.72 -11.23 -20.33
N GLU A 78 4.43 -11.37 -19.21
CA GLU A 78 4.04 -12.27 -18.12
C GLU A 78 2.78 -11.78 -17.38
N LEU A 79 2.63 -10.47 -17.20
CA LEU A 79 1.39 -9.85 -16.70
C LEU A 79 0.22 -10.08 -17.66
N ALA A 80 0.42 -9.86 -18.96
CA ALA A 80 -0.60 -10.07 -19.98
C ALA A 80 -1.09 -11.53 -20.08
N LYS A 81 -0.25 -12.52 -19.75
CA LYS A 81 -0.65 -13.93 -19.67
C LYS A 81 -1.58 -14.22 -18.49
N ASN A 82 -1.41 -13.52 -17.37
CA ASN A 82 -2.10 -13.80 -16.11
C ASN A 82 -3.24 -12.81 -15.80
N GLU A 83 -3.34 -11.70 -16.53
CA GLU A 83 -4.38 -10.69 -16.38
C GLU A 83 -5.60 -11.03 -17.25
N PRO A 84 -6.83 -11.06 -16.71
CA PRO A 84 -8.00 -10.82 -17.53
C PRO A 84 -7.94 -9.36 -18.01
N LEU A 85 -7.38 -9.16 -19.22
CA LEU A 85 -7.18 -7.87 -19.90
C LEU A 85 -8.46 -7.08 -20.24
N VAL A 86 -9.59 -7.39 -19.62
CA VAL A 86 -10.84 -6.68 -19.85
C VAL A 86 -11.22 -5.96 -18.57
N ALA A 87 -11.16 -4.63 -18.61
CA ALA A 87 -11.71 -3.73 -17.61
C ALA A 87 -13.25 -3.87 -17.56
N ASN A 88 -13.73 -5.03 -17.12
CA ASN A 88 -15.14 -5.31 -16.96
C ASN A 88 -15.66 -4.57 -15.72
N PRO A 89 -16.94 -4.17 -15.66
CA PRO A 89 -17.58 -3.63 -14.45
C PRO A 89 -17.51 -4.57 -13.23
N PHE A 90 -17.23 -5.85 -13.47
CA PHE A 90 -17.03 -6.91 -12.48
C PHE A 90 -15.57 -7.06 -12.04
N SER A 91 -14.64 -6.36 -12.68
CA SER A 91 -13.23 -6.34 -12.30
C SER A 91 -13.10 -5.80 -10.87
N GLY A 92 -12.40 -6.55 -10.01
CA GLY A 92 -12.28 -6.27 -8.58
C GLY A 92 -13.52 -6.59 -7.74
N ARG A 93 -14.56 -7.23 -8.30
CA ARG A 93 -15.77 -7.72 -7.58
C ARG A 93 -16.01 -9.21 -7.79
N THR A 94 -15.03 -9.91 -8.34
CA THR A 94 -15.03 -11.36 -8.55
C THR A 94 -14.16 -12.03 -7.50
N VAL A 95 -14.62 -13.18 -6.99
CA VAL A 95 -13.89 -13.99 -6.00
C VAL A 95 -13.88 -15.43 -6.49
N ARG A 96 -12.69 -16.02 -6.63
CA ARG A 96 -12.56 -17.44 -6.98
C ARG A 96 -12.94 -18.30 -5.78
N VAL A 97 -13.77 -19.32 -6.02
CA VAL A 97 -14.06 -20.35 -5.03
C VAL A 97 -12.85 -21.28 -4.92
N VAL A 98 -12.36 -21.50 -3.72
CA VAL A 98 -11.22 -22.39 -3.41
C VAL A 98 -11.74 -23.51 -2.53
N ASN A 99 -11.32 -24.75 -2.81
CA ASN A 99 -11.69 -25.95 -2.03
C ASN A 99 -13.21 -26.16 -1.88
N ASN A 100 -13.99 -25.79 -2.91
CA ASN A 100 -15.46 -25.86 -2.92
C ASN A 100 -16.16 -25.15 -1.73
N ASN A 101 -15.44 -24.29 -1.01
CA ASN A 101 -16.00 -23.54 0.10
C ASN A 101 -16.67 -22.26 -0.41
N LEU A 102 -17.95 -22.41 -0.74
CA LEU A 102 -18.80 -21.31 -1.23
C LEU A 102 -19.07 -20.27 -0.14
N ALA A 103 -19.27 -20.69 1.10
CA ALA A 103 -19.61 -19.80 2.20
C ALA A 103 -18.54 -18.73 2.42
N ASP A 104 -17.26 -19.13 2.43
CA ASP A 104 -16.15 -18.20 2.59
C ASP A 104 -15.94 -17.31 1.36
N ALA A 105 -16.19 -17.83 0.16
CA ALA A 105 -16.17 -17.03 -1.06
C ALA A 105 -17.24 -15.92 -1.02
N PHE A 106 -18.46 -16.24 -0.57
CA PHE A 106 -19.53 -15.26 -0.40
C PHE A 106 -19.21 -14.22 0.67
N ARG A 107 -18.65 -14.60 1.81
CA ARG A 107 -18.21 -13.65 2.86
C ARG A 107 -17.14 -12.69 2.34
N LYS A 108 -16.16 -13.21 1.59
CA LYS A 108 -15.13 -12.38 0.95
C LYS A 108 -15.74 -11.40 -0.05
N LEU A 109 -16.66 -11.88 -0.88
CA LEU A 109 -17.37 -11.06 -1.86
C LEU A 109 -18.20 -9.96 -1.18
N ASP A 110 -18.92 -10.29 -0.11
CA ASP A 110 -19.72 -9.33 0.66
C ASP A 110 -18.85 -8.22 1.25
N GLY A 111 -17.69 -8.57 1.81
CA GLY A 111 -16.70 -7.60 2.29
C GLY A 111 -16.14 -6.69 1.19
N ILE A 112 -15.91 -7.22 -0.02
CA ILE A 112 -15.47 -6.43 -1.19
C ILE A 112 -16.55 -5.43 -1.60
N ILE A 113 -17.80 -5.90 -1.75
CA ILE A 113 -18.95 -5.08 -2.12
C ILE A 113 -19.18 -3.96 -1.08
N GLY A 114 -19.04 -4.29 0.21
CA GLY A 114 -19.15 -3.35 1.32
C GLY A 114 -18.06 -2.27 1.29
N ARG A 115 -16.79 -2.64 1.12
CA ARG A 115 -15.66 -1.69 1.00
C ARG A 115 -15.82 -0.73 -0.17
N ASN A 116 -16.27 -1.24 -1.32
CA ASN A 116 -16.53 -0.46 -2.52
C ASN A 116 -17.84 0.36 -2.45
N LYS A 117 -18.65 0.16 -1.40
CA LYS A 117 -19.92 0.87 -1.14
C LYS A 117 -20.96 0.72 -2.26
N VAL A 118 -20.92 -0.39 -3.01
CA VAL A 118 -21.80 -0.62 -4.18
C VAL A 118 -23.27 -0.60 -3.78
N ARG A 119 -23.64 -1.27 -2.68
CA ARG A 119 -25.03 -1.27 -2.16
C ARG A 119 -25.54 0.14 -1.79
N ALA A 120 -24.69 0.93 -1.14
CA ALA A 120 -25.05 2.29 -0.74
C ALA A 120 -25.18 3.23 -1.94
N GLN A 121 -24.35 3.04 -2.97
CA GLN A 121 -24.44 3.77 -4.23
C GLN A 121 -25.71 3.39 -4.98
N LEU A 122 -26.02 2.10 -5.09
CA LEU A 122 -27.24 1.59 -5.74
C LEU A 122 -28.49 2.23 -5.12
N LYS A 123 -28.61 2.18 -3.80
CA LYS A 123 -29.73 2.80 -3.07
C LYS A 123 -29.80 4.32 -3.25
N GLN A 124 -28.67 5.01 -3.34
CA GLN A 124 -28.63 6.46 -3.60
C GLN A 124 -28.95 6.81 -5.06
N SER A 125 -28.70 5.91 -6.00
CA SER A 125 -28.97 6.11 -7.42
C SER A 125 -30.38 5.74 -7.85
N GLU A 126 -31.12 4.95 -7.04
CA GLU A 126 -32.51 4.57 -7.31
C GLU A 126 -33.43 5.77 -7.57
N ARG A 127 -33.15 6.93 -6.95
CA ARG A 127 -33.90 8.17 -7.15
C ARG A 127 -32.94 9.33 -7.37
N HIS A 128 -33.37 10.30 -8.17
CA HIS A 128 -32.60 11.51 -8.38
C HIS A 128 -32.51 12.34 -7.09
N GLU A 129 -31.30 12.53 -6.57
CA GLU A 129 -31.00 13.48 -5.50
C GLU A 129 -30.62 14.84 -6.10
N GLN A 130 -31.35 15.90 -5.73
CA GLN A 130 -31.04 17.25 -6.17
C GLN A 130 -29.61 17.65 -5.79
N LYS A 131 -28.90 18.36 -6.68
CA LYS A 131 -27.50 18.78 -6.49
C LYS A 131 -27.24 19.51 -5.15
N GLY A 132 -28.16 20.38 -4.73
CA GLY A 132 -28.08 21.11 -3.46
C GLY A 132 -28.18 20.18 -2.24
N ALA A 133 -29.17 19.28 -2.24
CA ALA A 133 -29.34 18.26 -1.21
C ALA A 133 -28.10 17.36 -1.10
N LYS A 134 -27.58 16.91 -2.24
CA LYS A 134 -26.35 16.10 -2.30
C LYS A 134 -25.15 16.80 -1.67
N ARG A 135 -24.94 18.09 -1.94
CA ARG A 135 -23.85 18.87 -1.34
C ARG A 135 -23.99 18.99 0.18
N ARG A 136 -25.19 19.31 0.67
CA ARG A 136 -25.48 19.41 2.12
C ARG A 136 -25.26 18.07 2.82
N ARG A 137 -25.75 16.97 2.23
CA ARG A 137 -25.53 15.61 2.73
C ARG A 137 -24.04 15.27 2.81
N LEU A 138 -23.30 15.45 1.71
CA LEU A 138 -21.86 15.15 1.68
C LEU A 138 -21.06 15.98 2.69
N SER A 139 -21.41 17.26 2.88
CA SER A 139 -20.80 18.10 3.91
C SER A 139 -21.06 17.55 5.32
N SER A 140 -22.32 17.25 5.64
CA SER A 140 -22.72 16.66 6.93
C SER A 140 -22.06 15.29 7.19
N GLU A 141 -21.98 14.42 6.17
CA GLU A 141 -21.31 13.13 6.29
C GLU A 141 -19.82 13.26 6.56
N ARG A 142 -19.14 14.18 5.85
CA ARG A 142 -17.71 14.45 6.06
C ARG A 142 -17.46 14.98 7.46
N TRP A 143 -18.29 15.92 7.93
CA TRP A 143 -18.20 16.47 9.28
C TRP A 143 -18.41 15.38 10.34
N ARG A 144 -19.46 14.56 10.24
CA ARG A 144 -19.71 13.44 11.17
C ARG A 144 -18.54 12.46 11.22
N LYS A 145 -17.94 12.12 10.08
CA LYS A 145 -16.75 11.25 10.00
C LYS A 145 -15.56 11.88 10.72
N ARG A 146 -15.24 13.14 10.42
CA ARG A 146 -14.15 13.87 11.08
C ARG A 146 -14.39 13.98 12.59
N PHE A 147 -15.57 14.41 13.01
CA PHE A 147 -15.94 14.51 14.41
C PHE A 147 -15.78 13.17 15.14
N SER A 148 -16.31 12.07 14.58
CA SER A 148 -16.17 10.75 15.19
C SER A 148 -14.71 10.29 15.30
N HIS A 149 -13.87 10.68 14.34
CA HIS A 149 -12.44 10.37 14.36
C HIS A 149 -11.73 11.16 15.46
N GLU A 150 -11.95 12.47 15.54
CA GLU A 150 -11.38 13.33 16.58
C GLU A 150 -11.80 12.88 18.00
N VAL A 151 -13.08 12.56 18.19
CA VAL A 151 -13.58 12.04 19.47
C VAL A 151 -12.89 10.73 19.81
N ARG A 152 -12.75 9.80 18.85
CA ARG A 152 -12.05 8.53 19.06
C ARG A 152 -10.60 8.73 19.47
N LEU A 153 -9.87 9.63 18.82
CA LEU A 153 -8.48 9.93 19.16
C LEU A 153 -8.34 10.47 20.60
N LYS A 154 -9.24 11.38 20.99
CA LYS A 154 -9.26 11.93 22.35
C LYS A 154 -9.59 10.86 23.40
N VAL A 155 -10.58 10.01 23.16
CA VAL A 155 -10.92 8.91 24.06
C VAL A 155 -9.77 7.92 24.20
N GLN A 156 -9.13 7.54 23.08
CA GLN A 156 -7.96 6.66 23.09
C GLN A 156 -6.79 7.26 23.88
N LEU A 157 -6.59 8.57 23.82
CA LEU A 157 -5.58 9.25 24.63
C LEU A 157 -5.91 9.16 26.13
N VAL A 158 -7.15 9.45 26.51
CA VAL A 158 -7.60 9.34 27.90
C VAL A 158 -7.46 7.91 28.43
N GLU A 159 -7.87 6.91 27.65
CA GLU A 159 -7.69 5.50 28.00
C GLU A 159 -6.21 5.14 28.19
N LYS A 160 -5.32 5.71 27.38
CA LYS A 160 -3.87 5.50 27.49
C LYS A 160 -3.29 6.14 28.75
N ILE A 161 -3.75 7.33 29.13
CA ILE A 161 -3.38 8.02 30.37
C ILE A 161 -3.85 7.19 31.57
N ARG A 162 -5.13 6.79 31.58
CA ARG A 162 -5.71 5.94 32.63
C ARG A 162 -4.96 4.62 32.79
N ARG A 163 -4.57 3.97 31.69
CA ARG A 163 -3.78 2.72 31.73
C ARG A 163 -2.38 2.91 32.33
N ARG A 164 -1.82 4.12 32.25
CA ARG A 164 -0.53 4.46 32.85
C ARG A 164 -0.61 4.76 34.34
N GLY A 165 -1.81 4.86 34.92
CA GLY A 165 -2.02 5.05 36.36
C GLY A 165 -2.04 6.52 36.81
N ALA A 166 -2.38 7.45 35.90
CA ALA A 166 -2.80 8.80 36.26
C ALA A 166 -4.32 8.89 36.40
#